data_AF-A0A7H9AM33-F1
#
_entry.id   AF-A0A7H9AM33-F1
#
_cell.length_a   1.000
_cell.length_b   1.000
_cell.length_c   1.000
_cell.angle_alpha   90.00
_cell.angle_beta   90.00
_cell.angle_gamma   90.00
#
_symmetry.space_group_name_H-M   'P 1'
#
loop_
_entity.id
_entity.type
_entity.pdbx_description
1 polymer ?
#
loop_
_entity_poly.entity_id
_entity_poly.type
_entity_poly.pdbx_seq_one_letter_code
_entity_poly.pdbx_strand_id
1 'polypeptide(L)' 'MKLVRIKRKTRTEKRYTSKMGILSVQVTYIKKMLLGIPVKTLHKYRETYYGEMKDCTDCYLFI' A
#
# COMPACT_ATOMS: atom_id res chain seq x y z
N MET A 1 -23.63 1.37 10.48
CA MET A 1 -22.18 1.67 10.65
C MET A 1 -21.37 0.46 10.17
N LYS A 2 -20.51 0.59 9.15
CA LYS A 2 -19.73 -0.55 8.65
C LYS A 2 -18.60 -0.89 9.65
N LEU A 3 -18.65 -2.10 10.21
CA LEU A 3 -17.68 -2.65 11.19
C LEU A 3 -16.27 -2.79 10.60
N VAL A 4 -16.22 -3.07 9.30
CA VAL A 4 -14.99 -3.22 8.52
C VAL A 4 -14.84 -2.02 7.59
N ARG A 5 -13.65 -1.42 7.59
CA ARG A 5 -13.27 -0.32 6.69
C ARG A 5 -11.97 -0.65 6.01
N ILE A 6 -11.77 -0.15 4.80
CA ILE A 6 -10.50 -0.25 4.10
C ILE A 6 -9.88 1.14 4.07
N LYS A 7 -8.62 1.24 4.52
CA LYS A 7 -7.88 2.50 4.52
C LYS A 7 -6.64 2.37 3.63
N ARG A 8 -6.51 3.26 2.65
CA ARG A 8 -5.32 3.42 1.83
C ARG A 8 -4.44 4.53 2.42
N LYS A 9 -3.14 4.28 2.54
CA LYS A 9 -2.15 5.30 2.96
C LYS A 9 -0.88 5.13 2.15
N THR A 10 -0.54 6.16 1.39
CA THR A 10 0.75 6.26 0.70
C THR A 10 1.79 6.85 1.63
N ARG A 11 2.99 6.28 1.62
CA ARG A 11 4.15 6.78 2.38
C ARG A 11 5.41 6.68 1.52
N THR A 12 6.25 7.69 1.60
CA THR A 12 7.60 7.64 1.01
C THR A 12 8.52 6.88 1.95
N GLU A 13 9.10 5.78 1.47
CA GLU A 13 10.06 4.96 2.21
C GLU A 13 11.43 5.03 1.53
N LYS A 14 12.48 5.20 2.33
CA LYS A 14 13.85 4.99 1.86
C LYS A 14 14.19 3.50 1.96
N ARG A 15 14.53 2.87 0.84
CA ARG A 15 14.92 1.46 0.77
C ARG A 15 16.30 1.34 0.17
N TYR A 16 17.15 0.59 0.87
CA TYR A 16 18.47 0.26 0.37
C TYR A 16 18.44 -1.05 -0.43
N THR A 17 19.13 -1.07 -1.56
CA THR A 17 19.44 -2.30 -2.31
C THR A 17 20.92 -2.26 -2.70
N SER A 18 21.59 -3.42 -2.67
CA SER A 18 23.03 -3.49 -2.99
C SER A 18 23.37 -3.00 -4.39
N LYS A 19 22.48 -3.24 -5.36
CA LYS A 19 22.68 -2.87 -6.78
C LYS A 19 22.38 -1.40 -7.10
N MET A 20 21.53 -0.72 -6.32
CA MET A 20 20.99 0.61 -6.68
C MET A 20 21.15 1.67 -5.57
N GLY A 21 21.70 1.30 -4.41
CA GLY A 21 21.86 2.21 -3.27
C GLY A 21 20.54 2.50 -2.56
N ILE A 22 20.46 3.67 -1.91
CA ILE A 22 19.25 4.15 -1.20
C ILE A 22 18.31 4.80 -2.20
N LEU A 23 17.10 4.26 -2.32
CA LEU A 23 16.05 4.81 -3.15
C LEU A 23 14.87 5.25 -2.30
N SER A 24 14.38 6.46 -2.56
CA SER A 24 13.10 6.93 -2.04
C SER A 24 11.98 6.43 -2.94
N VAL A 25 11.09 5.59 -2.42
CA VAL A 25 9.95 5.04 -3.17
C VAL A 25 8.65 5.37 -2.49
N GLN A 26 7.62 5.69 -3.27
CA GLN A 26 6.27 5.78 -2.74
C GLN A 26 5.68 4.38 -2.61
N VAL A 27 5.14 4.10 -1.44
CA VAL A 27 4.56 2.81 -1.10
C VAL A 27 3.13 3.04 -0.63
N THR A 28 2.18 2.48 -1.37
CA THR A 28 0.76 2.56 -1.02
C THR A 28 0.35 1.32 -0.25
N TYR A 29 -0.04 1.53 1.01
CA TYR A 29 -0.53 0.47 1.89
C TYR A 29 -2.05 0.45 1.91
N ILE A 30 -2.64 -0.72 1.67
CA ILE A 30 -4.07 -0.96 1.83
C ILE A 30 -4.26 -1.83 3.06
N LYS A 31 -4.91 -1.26 4.10
CA LYS A 31 -5.15 -1.97 5.36
C LYS A 31 -6.64 -2.15 5.61
N LYS A 32 -7.02 -3.36 6.04
CA LYS A 32 -8.33 -3.67 6.61
C LYS A 32 -8.35 -3.20 8.06
N MET A 33 -9.28 -2.31 8.37
CA MET A 33 -9.55 -1.76 9.69
C MET A 33 -10.82 -2.41 10.23
N LEU A 34 -10.78 -2.95 11.44
CA LEU A 34 -11.95 -3.42 12.18
C LEU A 34 -12.09 -2.54 13.42
N LEU A 35 -13.25 -1.92 13.61
CA LEU A 35 -13.50 -1.01 14.75
C LEU A 35 -12.42 0.10 14.93
N GLY A 36 -11.77 0.52 13.83
CA GLY A 36 -10.71 1.53 13.86
C GLY A 36 -9.28 1.00 14.06
N ILE A 37 -9.10 -0.31 14.29
CA ILE A 37 -7.79 -0.95 14.45
C ILE A 37 -7.38 -1.64 13.13
N PRO A 38 -6.16 -1.43 12.61
CA PRO A 38 -5.69 -2.14 11.44
C PRO A 38 -5.41 -3.60 11.77
N VAL A 39 -6.22 -4.52 11.25
CA VAL A 39 -6.11 -5.97 11.52
C VAL A 39 -5.18 -6.65 10.52
N LYS A 40 -5.23 -6.24 9.25
CA LYS A 40 -4.45 -6.90 8.19
C LYS A 40 -4.07 -5.92 7.09
N THR A 41 -2.85 -6.02 6.59
CA THR A 41 -2.46 -5.37 5.33
C THR A 41 -2.92 -6.29 4.20
N LEU A 42 -3.81 -5.78 3.35
CA LEU A 42 -4.36 -6.55 2.23
C LEU A 42 -3.37 -6.54 1.06
N HIS A 43 -2.97 -5.33 0.64
CA HIS A 43 -2.04 -5.14 -0.47
C HIS A 43 -1.03 -4.03 -0.15
N LYS A 44 0.13 -4.16 -0.79
CA LYS A 44 1.22 -3.20 -0.72
C LYS A 44 1.72 -2.96 -2.13
N TYR A 45 1.52 -1.75 -2.64
CA TYR A 45 1.98 -1.34 -3.95
C TYR A 45 3.21 -0.45 -3.84
N ARG A 46 4.10 -0.55 -4.82
CA ARG A 46 5.29 0.28 -4.95
C ARG A 46 5.21 0.99 -6.28
N GLU A 47 5.42 2.30 -6.25
CA GLU A 47 5.65 3.08 -7.46
C GLU A 47 7.02 2.67 -8.03
N THR A 48 7.02 2.19 -9.27
CA THR A 48 8.25 1.79 -9.96
C THR A 48 8.88 3.00 -10.66
N TYR A 49 10.10 2.81 -11.19
CA TYR A 49 10.89 3.87 -11.83
C TYR A 49 10.17 4.63 -12.96
N TYR A 50 9.17 4.01 -13.59
CA TYR A 50 8.40 4.60 -14.68
C TYR A 50 7.11 5.29 -14.21
N GLY A 51 6.91 5.46 -12.90
CA GLY A 51 5.66 6.01 -12.33
C GLY A 51 4.49 5.03 -12.39
N GLU A 52 4.68 3.84 -12.95
CA GLU A 52 3.66 2.80 -12.98
C GLU A 52 3.49 2.22 -11.57
N MET A 53 2.37 2.58 -10.95
CA MET A 53 1.81 1.81 -9.87
C MET A 53 1.27 0.52 -10.48
N LYS A 54 1.87 -0.64 -10.13
CA LYS A 54 1.28 -1.95 -10.42
C LYS A 54 0.02 -2.10 -9.58
N ASP A 55 -1.02 -1.37 -9.95
CA ASP A 55 -2.32 -1.44 -9.30
C ASP A 55 -2.95 -2.75 -9.72
N CYS A 56 -3.25 -3.61 -8.74
CA CYS A 56 -4.17 -4.71 -8.99
C CYS A 56 -5.54 -4.05 -9.12
N THR A 57 -5.98 -3.87 -10.37
CA THR A 57 -7.36 -3.48 -10.72
C THR A 57 -8.40 -4.40 -10.07
N ASP A 58 -7.99 -5.57 -9.57
CA ASP A 58 -8.82 -6.53 -8.84
C ASP A 58 -9.09 -6.20 -7.37
N CYS A 59 -8.57 -5.09 -6.83
CA CYS A 59 -8.85 -4.68 -5.45
C CYS A 59 -10.15 -3.86 -5.30
N TYR A 60 -11.19 -4.22 -6.04
CA TYR A 60 -12.57 -3.89 -5.66
C TYR A 60 -12.98 -4.83 -4.52
N LEU A 61 -12.43 -4.57 -3.33
CA LEU A 61 -12.92 -5.17 -2.11
C LEU A 61 -14.27 -4.53 -1.81
N PHE A 62 -15.33 -5.10 -2.40
CA PHE A 62 -16.71 -4.79 -2.07
C PHE A 62 -16.88 -4.91 -0.54
N ILE A 63 -17.32 -3.81 0.08
CA ILE A 63 -17.74 -3.77 1.49
C ILE A 63 -19.25 -3.78 1.54
#